data_AF-A0A502CT09-F1
#
_entry.id   AF-A0A502CT09-F1
#
_cell.length_a   1.000
_cell.length_b   1.000
_cell.length_c   1.000
_cell.angle_alpha   90.00
_cell.angle_beta   90.00
_cell.angle_gamma   90.00
#
_symmetry.space_group_name_H-M   'P 1'
#
loop_
_entity.id
_entity.type
_entity.pdbx_description
1 polymer ?
#
loop_
_entity_poly.entity_id
_entity_poly.type
_entity_poly.pdbx_seq_one_letter_code
_entity_poly.pdbx_strand_id
1 'polypeptide(L)'
;MTATSKASVEHEGYAHGRRDGLRLALAILATEEAKWAALLGESPSWRTNAIRQVRHKTLQVAQQRVQTALTRLTPRAAAAIDPELAAALEKAGL
;
A
#
# COMPACT_ATOMS: atom_id res chain seq x y z
N MET A 1 -16.62 -34.39 9.73
CA MET A 1 -16.73 -32.91 9.69
C MET A 1 -15.35 -32.24 9.54
N THR A 2 -14.49 -32.68 8.62
CA THR A 2 -13.06 -32.26 8.62
C THR A 2 -12.57 -31.60 7.32
N ALA A 3 -13.20 -31.87 6.18
CA ALA A 3 -12.78 -31.28 4.89
C ALA A 3 -13.21 -29.80 4.73
N THR A 4 -14.42 -29.46 5.16
CA THR A 4 -14.99 -28.10 4.98
C THR A 4 -14.29 -27.04 5.83
N SER A 5 -13.80 -27.41 7.03
CA SER A 5 -13.09 -26.50 7.94
C SER A 5 -11.68 -26.16 7.44
N LYS A 6 -10.94 -27.11 6.86
CA LYS A 6 -9.60 -26.86 6.35
C LYS A 6 -9.60 -25.93 5.13
N ALA A 7 -10.52 -26.17 4.19
CA ALA A 7 -10.65 -25.35 2.98
C ALA A 7 -11.03 -23.88 3.28
N SER A 8 -11.80 -23.63 4.34
CA SER A 8 -12.17 -22.27 4.74
C SER A 8 -11.00 -21.53 5.42
N VAL A 9 -10.14 -22.21 6.16
CA VAL A 9 -8.91 -21.65 6.75
C VAL A 9 -7.88 -21.30 5.67
N GLU A 10 -7.66 -22.17 4.69
CA GLU A 10 -6.74 -21.90 3.56
C GLU A 10 -7.22 -20.72 2.70
N HIS A 11 -8.54 -20.62 2.49
CA HIS A 11 -9.14 -19.51 1.76
C HIS A 11 -9.02 -18.16 2.51
N GLU A 12 -9.18 -18.16 3.83
CA GLU A 12 -8.97 -16.95 4.66
C GLU A 12 -7.50 -16.52 4.64
N GLY A 13 -6.56 -17.45 4.77
CA GLY A 13 -5.11 -17.17 4.69
C GLY A 13 -4.70 -16.57 3.34
N TYR A 14 -5.24 -17.09 2.22
CA TYR A 14 -5.01 -16.51 0.90
C TYR A 14 -5.61 -15.10 0.75
N ALA A 15 -6.84 -14.89 1.24
CA ALA A 15 -7.47 -13.57 1.23
C ALA A 15 -6.72 -12.56 2.11
N HIS A 16 -6.14 -13.03 3.21
CA HIS A 16 -5.30 -12.26 4.11
C HIS A 16 -3.98 -11.82 3.45
N GLY A 17 -3.22 -12.75 2.88
CA GLY A 17 -1.98 -12.42 2.18
C GLY A 17 -2.15 -11.42 1.02
N ARG A 18 -3.30 -11.45 0.32
CA ARG A 18 -3.62 -10.41 -0.69
C ARG A 18 -3.83 -9.03 -0.09
N ARG A 19 -4.49 -8.93 1.07
CA ARG A 19 -4.70 -7.64 1.76
C ARG A 19 -3.37 -7.07 2.23
N ASP A 20 -2.49 -7.91 2.77
CA ASP A 20 -1.20 -7.48 3.27
C ASP A 20 -0.25 -7.05 2.15
N GLY A 21 -0.27 -7.74 1.00
CA GLY A 21 0.45 -7.29 -0.19
C GLY A 21 0.01 -5.89 -0.66
N LEU A 22 -1.29 -5.58 -0.61
CA LEU A 22 -1.78 -4.24 -0.96
C LEU A 22 -1.41 -3.18 0.10
N ARG A 23 -1.41 -3.53 1.39
CA ARG A 23 -0.96 -2.63 2.45
C ARG A 23 0.54 -2.33 2.35
N LEU A 24 1.36 -3.34 2.06
CA LEU A 24 2.78 -3.15 1.77
C LEU A 24 3.00 -2.25 0.56
N ALA A 25 2.24 -2.46 -0.52
CA ALA A 25 2.30 -1.60 -1.70
C ALA A 25 1.95 -0.13 -1.38
N LEU A 26 0.95 0.12 -0.52
CA LEU A 26 0.62 1.46 -0.05
C LEU A 26 1.78 2.11 0.73
N ALA A 27 2.40 1.36 1.65
CA ALA A 27 3.53 1.89 2.44
C ALA A 27 4.73 2.27 1.57
N ILE A 28 5.07 1.44 0.58
CA ILE A 28 6.13 1.73 -0.39
C ILE A 28 5.78 2.99 -1.20
N LEU A 29 4.56 3.09 -1.71
CA LEU A 29 4.13 4.25 -2.50
C LEU A 29 4.11 5.55 -1.69
N ALA A 30 3.73 5.49 -0.41
CA ALA A 30 3.76 6.63 0.50
C ALA A 30 5.18 7.12 0.76
N THR A 31 6.12 6.19 0.92
CA THR A 31 7.55 6.50 1.10
C THR A 31 8.12 7.20 -0.14
N GLU A 32 7.80 6.69 -1.32
CA GLU A 32 8.21 7.34 -2.57
C GLU A 32 7.56 8.71 -2.74
N GLU A 33 6.28 8.87 -2.39
CA GLU A 33 5.63 10.20 -2.41
C GLU A 33 6.36 11.19 -1.52
N ALA A 34 6.70 10.80 -0.28
CA ALA A 34 7.42 11.65 0.66
C ALA A 34 8.78 12.11 0.11
N LYS A 35 9.54 11.21 -0.53
CA LYS A 35 10.80 11.55 -1.21
C LYS A 35 10.60 12.62 -2.29
N TRP A 36 9.57 12.48 -3.11
CA TRP A 36 9.29 13.46 -4.18
C TRP A 36 8.72 14.76 -3.66
N ALA A 37 7.89 14.71 -2.62
CA ALA A 37 7.31 15.88 -1.96
C ALA A 37 8.40 16.81 -1.43
N ALA A 38 9.44 16.24 -0.80
CA ALA A 38 10.59 16.98 -0.28
C ALA A 38 11.43 17.72 -1.36
N LEU A 39 11.24 17.38 -2.64
CA LEU A 39 11.97 17.99 -3.76
C LEU A 39 11.15 19.03 -4.54
N LEU A 40 9.88 19.25 -4.17
CA LEU A 40 9.01 20.18 -4.88
C LEU A 40 9.43 21.64 -4.61
N GLY A 41 9.71 22.40 -5.68
CA GLY A 41 10.12 23.80 -5.56
C GLY A 41 11.62 24.03 -5.33
N GLU A 42 12.36 22.98 -4.98
CA GLU A 42 13.80 23.04 -4.67
C GLU A 42 14.70 23.35 -5.88
N SER A 43 14.20 23.23 -7.11
CA SER A 43 14.99 23.55 -8.31
C SER A 43 14.78 25.00 -8.75
N PRO A 44 15.83 25.72 -9.19
CA PRO A 44 15.66 27.01 -9.87
C PRO A 44 15.03 26.86 -11.27
N SER A 45 14.99 25.64 -11.82
CA SER A 45 14.35 25.37 -13.12
C SER A 45 12.87 25.03 -12.95
N TRP A 46 12.00 25.88 -13.50
CA TRP A 46 10.55 25.65 -13.53
C TRP A 46 10.18 24.31 -14.18
N ARG A 47 10.90 23.91 -15.23
CA ARG A 47 10.66 22.64 -15.95
C ARG A 47 10.94 21.44 -15.06
N THR A 48 12.02 21.49 -14.27
CA THR A 48 12.33 20.43 -13.31
C THR A 48 11.24 20.31 -12.25
N ASN A 49 10.78 21.44 -11.69
CA ASN A 49 9.70 21.44 -10.71
C ASN A 49 8.39 20.91 -11.29
N ALA A 50 8.04 21.25 -12.54
CA ALA A 50 6.86 20.72 -13.22
C ALA A 50 6.92 19.18 -13.36
N ILE A 51 8.07 18.62 -13.76
CA ILE A 51 8.25 17.15 -13.84
C ILE A 51 8.13 16.50 -12.46
N ARG A 52 8.69 17.11 -11.41
CA ARG A 52 8.58 16.61 -10.03
C ARG A 52 7.12 16.61 -9.56
N GLN A 53 6.36 17.66 -9.86
CA GLN A 53 4.92 17.74 -9.56
C GLN A 53 4.12 16.63 -10.25
N VAL A 54 4.42 16.34 -11.53
CA VAL A 54 3.78 15.24 -12.25
C VAL A 54 4.07 13.91 -11.56
N ARG A 55 5.34 13.62 -11.21
CA ARG A 55 5.71 12.37 -10.52
C ARG A 55 5.02 12.24 -9.16
N HIS A 56 5.04 13.31 -8.36
CA HIS A 56 4.32 13.36 -7.09
C HIS A 56 2.83 13.06 -7.27
N LYS A 57 2.20 13.67 -8.28
CA LYS A 57 0.78 13.41 -8.56
C LYS A 57 0.52 11.98 -9.04
N THR A 58 1.41 11.39 -9.83
CA THR A 58 1.32 9.99 -10.26
C THR A 58 1.33 9.04 -9.05
N LEU A 59 2.17 9.31 -8.05
CA LEU A 59 2.23 8.51 -6.82
C LEU A 59 0.92 8.58 -6.03
N GLN A 60 0.34 9.78 -5.88
CA GLN A 60 -0.98 9.96 -5.26
C GLN A 60 -2.08 9.16 -5.98
N VAL A 61 -2.09 9.20 -7.32
CA VAL A 61 -3.06 8.42 -8.12
C VAL A 61 -2.84 6.92 -7.94
N ALA A 62 -1.60 6.46 -7.90
CA ALA A 62 -1.27 5.05 -7.65
C ALA A 62 -1.76 4.60 -6.28
N GLN A 63 -1.48 5.37 -5.22
CA GLN A 63 -1.97 5.09 -3.87
C GLN A 63 -3.50 5.01 -3.83
N GLN A 64 -4.20 5.97 -4.43
CA GLN A 64 -5.67 5.95 -4.47
C GLN A 64 -6.23 4.68 -5.14
N ARG A 65 -5.57 4.21 -6.21
CA ARG A 65 -5.98 2.98 -6.91
C ARG A 65 -5.73 1.73 -6.07
N VAL A 66 -4.59 1.64 -5.40
CA VAL A 66 -4.29 0.53 -4.49
C VAL A 66 -5.24 0.54 -3.29
N GLN A 67 -5.50 1.71 -2.69
CA GLN A 67 -6.47 1.86 -1.62
C GLN A 67 -7.86 1.42 -2.07
N THR A 68 -8.28 1.78 -3.28
CA THR A 68 -9.56 1.35 -3.85
C THR A 68 -9.61 -0.18 -3.99
N ALA A 69 -8.53 -0.82 -4.44
CA ALA A 69 -8.45 -2.28 -4.51
C ALA A 69 -8.51 -2.92 -3.12
N LEU A 70 -7.79 -2.36 -2.13
CA LEU A 70 -7.79 -2.84 -0.76
C LEU A 70 -9.18 -2.75 -0.12
N THR A 71 -9.87 -1.62 -0.30
CA THR A 71 -11.24 -1.43 0.19
C THR A 71 -12.21 -2.45 -0.40
N ARG A 72 -12.02 -2.86 -1.67
CA ARG A 72 -12.85 -3.89 -2.30
C ARG A 72 -12.57 -5.30 -1.78
N LEU A 73 -11.34 -5.57 -1.32
CA LEU A 73 -10.93 -6.88 -0.79
C LEU A 73 -11.14 -7.01 0.73
N THR A 74 -11.37 -5.92 1.44
CA THR A 74 -11.57 -5.93 2.89
C THR A 74 -13.07 -6.08 3.18
N PRO A 75 -13.53 -7.21 3.76
CA PRO A 75 -14.91 -7.33 4.22
C PRO A 75 -15.17 -6.28 5.29
N ARG A 76 -16.39 -5.72 5.35
CA ARG A 76 -16.78 -4.62 6.25
C ARG A 76 -16.57 -4.89 7.76
N ALA A 77 -16.18 -6.10 8.16
CA ALA A 77 -16.07 -6.56 9.54
C ALA A 77 -14.63 -6.79 10.07
N ALA A 78 -13.57 -6.71 9.26
CA ALA A 78 -12.21 -7.09 9.69
C ALA A 78 -11.21 -5.94 9.56
N ALA A 79 -11.12 -5.10 10.60
CA ALA A 79 -10.31 -3.87 10.63
C ALA A 79 -8.97 -3.99 11.39
N ALA A 80 -8.47 -5.20 11.68
CA ALA A 80 -7.16 -5.36 12.32
C ALA A 80 -6.04 -5.50 11.27
N ILE A 81 -4.93 -4.80 11.49
CA ILE A 81 -3.67 -4.97 10.75
C ILE A 81 -2.95 -6.20 11.32
N ASP A 82 -2.39 -7.03 10.44
CA ASP A 82 -1.68 -8.25 10.82
C ASP A 82 -0.31 -7.94 11.47
N PRO A 83 0.03 -8.55 12.62
CA PRO A 83 1.37 -8.47 13.20
C PRO A 83 2.49 -8.89 12.25
N GLU A 84 2.27 -9.83 11.32
CA GLU A 84 3.32 -10.24 10.36
C GLU A 84 3.64 -9.11 9.36
N LEU A 85 2.61 -8.41 8.89
CA LEU A 85 2.77 -7.23 8.06
C LEU A 85 3.45 -6.08 8.82
N ALA A 86 3.11 -5.87 10.10
CA ALA A 86 3.77 -4.87 10.93
C ALA A 86 5.27 -5.13 11.05
N ALA A 87 5.68 -6.40 11.24
CA ALA A 87 7.09 -6.78 11.29
C ALA A 87 7.80 -6.61 9.92
N ALA A 88 7.10 -6.83 8.80
CA ALA A 88 7.66 -6.60 7.47
C ALA A 88 7.91 -5.11 7.16
N LEU A 89 7.04 -4.22 7.64
CA LEU A 89 7.21 -2.76 7.54
C LEU A 89 8.43 -2.32 8.35
N GLU A 90 8.54 -2.78 9.60
CA GLU A 90 9.66 -2.45 10.49
C GLU A 90 11.01 -2.89 9.89
N LYS A 91 11.06 -4.07 9.27
CA LYS A 91 12.25 -4.58 8.57
C LYS A 91 12.60 -3.80 7.29
N ALA A 92 11.62 -3.23 6.63
CA ALA A 92 11.81 -2.35 5.47
C ALA A 92 12.24 -0.93 5.86
N GLY A 93 12.29 -0.61 7.17
CA GLY A 93 12.57 0.72 7.68
C GLY A 93 11.41 1.70 7.44
N LEU A 94 10.18 1.17 7.36
CA LEU A 94 8.93 1.89 7.15
C LEU A 94 8.07 1.92 8.40
#